data_AF-A0A6J6R993-F1
#
_entry.id   AF-A0A6J6R993-F1
#
_cell.length_a   1.000
_cell.length_b   1.000
_cell.length_c   1.000
_cell.angle_alpha   90.00
_cell.angle_beta   90.00
_cell.angle_gamma   90.00
#
_symmetry.space_group_name_H-M   'P 1'
#
loop_
_entity.id
_entity.type
_entity.pdbx_description
1 polymer ?
#
loop_
_entity_poly.entity_id
_entity_poly.type
_entity_poly.pdbx_seq_one_letter_code
_entity_poly.pdbx_strand_id
1 'polypeptide(L)'
;MKVGVLALQGAFREQREVFAALGCEAFEVRSARDLAATDALVLPGGESTAIAHLLRTGDLLDPLKERIEAGVPVLATCAGLIISAREVVGGLKGQVGLDILDVTVKRNAYGNQQQSFEAPIDISISPDPFPGVFIRAPVIERVGDDIEVLGAHDGSPVLVRAGRVWASTFHPELSGDLRIHQAFIQSASE
;
A
#
# COMPACT_ATOMS: atom_id res chain seq x y z
N MET A 1 -12.20 13.05 7.44
CA MET A 1 -12.08 11.77 6.74
C MET A 1 -11.68 10.70 7.75
N LYS A 2 -12.41 9.59 7.77
CA LYS A 2 -12.14 8.40 8.58
C LYS A 2 -11.22 7.46 7.82
N VAL A 3 -9.96 7.39 8.25
CA VAL A 3 -8.94 6.56 7.60
C VAL A 3 -8.75 5.29 8.41
N GLY A 4 -9.18 4.16 7.87
CA GLY A 4 -8.96 2.86 8.49
C GLY A 4 -7.62 2.26 8.07
N VAL A 5 -6.79 1.90 9.04
CA VAL A 5 -5.51 1.22 8.78
C VAL A 5 -5.64 -0.24 9.19
N LEU A 6 -5.46 -1.17 8.25
CA LEU A 6 -5.54 -2.61 8.52
C LEU A 6 -4.50 -3.00 9.59
N ALA A 7 -4.97 -3.44 10.75
CA ALA A 7 -4.13 -3.64 11.94
C ALA A 7 -4.03 -5.11 12.35
N LEU A 8 -3.83 -5.99 11.37
CA LEU A 8 -3.64 -7.43 11.58
C LEU A 8 -2.17 -7.75 11.89
N GLN A 9 -1.27 -7.11 11.16
CA GLN A 9 0.18 -7.22 11.32
C GLN A 9 0.82 -6.03 10.59
N GLY A 10 1.98 -5.55 11.07
CA GLY A 10 2.82 -4.62 10.32
C GLY A 10 2.79 -3.19 10.83
N ALA A 11 3.17 -2.24 9.97
CA ALA A 11 3.42 -0.83 10.28
C ALA A 11 2.13 0.02 10.36
N PHE A 12 1.09 -0.50 11.03
CA PHE A 12 -0.19 0.20 11.15
C PHE A 12 -0.11 1.43 12.06
N ARG A 13 0.81 1.46 13.04
CA ARG A 13 0.97 2.58 13.97
C ARG A 13 1.52 3.81 13.26
N GLU A 14 2.59 3.64 12.50
CA GLU A 14 3.27 4.72 11.78
C GLU A 14 2.33 5.36 10.75
N GLN A 15 1.55 4.54 10.04
CA GLN A 15 0.50 5.03 9.16
C GLN A 15 -0.55 5.87 9.90
N ARG A 16 -1.05 5.40 11.06
CA ARG A 16 -2.03 6.16 11.85
C ARG A 16 -1.48 7.50 12.33
N GLU A 17 -0.23 7.55 12.75
CA GLU A 17 0.44 8.77 13.19
C GLU A 17 0.50 9.80 12.06
N VAL A 18 0.86 9.37 10.84
CA VAL A 18 0.90 10.24 9.65
C VAL A 18 -0.48 10.79 9.29
N PHE A 19 -1.51 9.92 9.22
CA PHE A 19 -2.86 10.39 8.90
C PHE A 19 -3.47 11.29 9.99
N ALA A 20 -3.16 11.01 11.26
CA ALA A 20 -3.56 11.89 12.37
C ALA A 20 -2.88 13.27 12.28
N ALA A 21 -1.60 13.32 11.89
CA ALA A 21 -0.89 14.58 11.66
C ALA A 21 -1.49 15.41 10.51
N LEU A 22 -2.13 14.75 9.55
CA LEU A 22 -2.90 15.37 8.46
C LEU A 22 -4.35 15.72 8.84
N GLY A 23 -4.72 15.58 10.12
CA GLY A 23 -6.06 15.93 10.61
C GLY A 23 -7.16 14.90 10.31
N CYS A 24 -6.81 13.69 9.87
CA CYS A 24 -7.77 12.60 9.68
C CYS A 24 -8.10 11.88 10.99
N GLU A 25 -9.30 11.30 11.06
CA GLU A 25 -9.67 10.35 12.10
C GLU A 25 -9.09 8.97 11.73
N ALA A 26 -7.84 8.70 12.16
CA ALA A 26 -7.12 7.49 11.82
C ALA A 26 -7.27 6.39 12.88
N PHE A 27 -7.87 5.26 12.51
CA PHE A 27 -8.19 4.17 13.43
C PHE A 27 -7.76 2.80 12.89
N GLU A 28 -7.65 1.84 13.81
CA GLU A 28 -7.27 0.47 13.47
C GLU A 28 -8.47 -0.31 12.95
N VAL A 29 -8.25 -1.04 11.86
CA VAL A 29 -9.23 -1.95 11.29
C VAL A 29 -8.84 -3.38 11.66
N ARG A 30 -9.66 -3.99 12.53
CA ARG A 30 -9.45 -5.38 13.02
C ARG A 30 -10.69 -6.25 12.82
N SER A 31 -11.81 -5.67 12.40
CA SER A 31 -13.09 -6.35 12.20
C SER A 31 -13.83 -5.83 10.98
N ALA A 32 -14.84 -6.58 10.51
CA ALA A 32 -15.72 -6.13 9.42
C ALA A 32 -16.50 -4.84 9.80
N ARG A 33 -16.81 -4.65 11.09
CA ARG A 33 -17.44 -3.43 11.59
C ARG A 33 -16.52 -2.22 11.41
N ASP A 34 -15.22 -2.39 11.67
CA ASP A 34 -14.24 -1.30 11.49
C ASP A 34 -14.11 -0.96 10.00
N LEU A 35 -14.04 -1.96 9.13
CA LEU A 35 -14.02 -1.78 7.66
C LEU A 35 -15.21 -0.95 7.18
N ALA A 36 -16.42 -1.26 7.65
CA ALA A 36 -17.64 -0.55 7.26
C ALA A 36 -17.64 0.95 7.65
N ALA A 37 -16.83 1.36 8.64
CA ALA A 37 -16.74 2.74 9.11
C ALA A 37 -15.70 3.61 8.36
N THR A 38 -14.98 3.03 7.40
CA THR A 38 -13.88 3.71 6.67
C THR A 38 -14.38 4.61 5.55
N ASP A 39 -13.84 5.82 5.44
CA ASP A 39 -13.95 6.67 4.24
C ASP A 39 -12.80 6.38 3.25
N ALA A 40 -11.64 6.00 3.78
CA ALA A 40 -10.46 5.55 3.04
C ALA A 40 -9.76 4.43 3.82
N LEU A 41 -9.04 3.56 3.11
CA LEU A 41 -8.38 2.39 3.67
C LEU A 41 -6.87 2.41 3.42
N VAL A 42 -6.09 1.93 4.39
CA VAL A 42 -4.65 1.73 4.27
C VAL A 42 -4.32 0.26 4.49
N LEU A 43 -3.59 -0.33 3.53
CA LEU A 43 -2.96 -1.64 3.64
C LEU A 43 -1.47 -1.43 3.96
N PRO A 44 -1.03 -1.56 5.22
CA PRO A 44 0.31 -1.16 5.60
C PRO A 44 1.38 -2.17 5.16
N GLY A 45 2.65 -1.75 5.27
CA GLY A 45 3.79 -2.65 5.20
C GLY A 45 3.81 -3.66 6.34
N GLY A 46 4.61 -4.72 6.21
CA GLY A 46 4.62 -5.85 7.15
C GLY A 46 5.10 -7.14 6.50
N GLU A 47 4.53 -8.26 6.93
CA GLU A 47 4.73 -9.59 6.37
C GLU A 47 3.46 -9.99 5.60
N SER A 48 3.55 -9.96 4.27
CA SER A 48 2.39 -10.15 3.39
C SER A 48 1.71 -11.50 3.53
N THR A 49 2.46 -12.58 3.85
CA THR A 49 1.85 -13.91 4.01
C THR A 49 1.05 -14.04 5.30
N ALA A 50 1.51 -13.41 6.38
CA ALA A 50 0.81 -13.32 7.65
C ALA A 50 -0.44 -12.45 7.52
N ILE A 51 -0.34 -11.29 6.85
CA ILE A 51 -1.50 -10.44 6.57
C ILE A 51 -2.56 -11.22 5.77
N ALA A 52 -2.17 -11.87 4.67
CA ALA A 52 -3.08 -12.66 3.85
C ALA A 52 -3.70 -13.85 4.63
N HIS A 53 -2.91 -14.50 5.48
CA HIS A 53 -3.42 -15.56 6.36
C HIS A 53 -4.46 -15.03 7.35
N LEU A 54 -4.15 -13.93 8.03
CA LEU A 54 -5.04 -13.32 9.04
C LEU A 54 -6.33 -12.77 8.42
N LEU A 55 -6.26 -12.19 7.21
CA LEU A 55 -7.45 -11.78 6.46
C LEU A 55 -8.41 -12.95 6.22
N ARG A 56 -7.87 -14.13 5.88
CA ARG A 56 -8.66 -15.34 5.65
C ARG A 56 -9.18 -15.95 6.93
N THR A 57 -8.33 -16.14 7.94
CA THR A 57 -8.74 -16.80 9.19
C THR A 57 -9.60 -15.92 10.07
N GLY A 58 -9.60 -14.61 9.83
CA GLY A 58 -10.43 -13.64 10.52
C GLY A 58 -11.72 -13.26 9.78
N ASP A 59 -12.05 -13.92 8.68
CA ASP A 59 -13.23 -13.62 7.84
C ASP A 59 -13.31 -12.16 7.39
N LEU A 60 -12.16 -11.54 7.12
CA LEU A 60 -12.05 -10.13 6.70
C LEU A 60 -11.78 -9.96 5.20
N LEU A 61 -11.38 -11.03 4.51
CA LEU A 61 -11.06 -10.96 3.09
C LEU A 61 -12.24 -10.48 2.24
N ASP A 62 -13.42 -11.09 2.42
CA ASP A 62 -14.60 -10.75 1.63
C ASP A 62 -15.14 -9.35 1.98
N PRO A 63 -15.32 -8.96 3.26
CA PRO A 63 -15.69 -7.59 3.61
C PRO A 63 -14.72 -6.52 3.10
N LEU A 64 -13.42 -6.85 3.06
CA LEU A 64 -12.40 -5.96 2.51
C LEU A 64 -12.60 -5.76 1.00
N LYS A 65 -12.79 -6.86 0.25
CA LYS A 65 -13.06 -6.79 -1.19
C LYS A 65 -14.34 -6.02 -1.49
N GLU A 66 -15.43 -6.30 -0.77
CA GLU A 66 -16.70 -5.58 -0.91
C GLU A 66 -16.52 -4.07 -0.70
N ARG A 67 -15.71 -3.66 0.29
CA ARG A 67 -15.45 -2.24 0.53
C ARG A 67 -14.68 -1.58 -0.62
N ILE A 68 -13.73 -2.29 -1.21
CA ILE A 68 -12.92 -1.83 -2.35
C ILE A 68 -13.77 -1.76 -3.61
N GLU A 69 -14.59 -2.77 -3.87
CA GLU A 69 -15.55 -2.81 -4.99
C GLU A 69 -16.61 -1.70 -4.88
N ALA A 70 -17.00 -1.34 -3.65
CA ALA A 70 -17.84 -0.17 -3.37
C ALA A 70 -17.12 1.18 -3.58
N GLY A 71 -15.86 1.16 -4.03
CA GLY A 71 -15.11 2.34 -4.43
C GLY A 71 -14.40 3.06 -3.29
N VAL A 72 -14.15 2.41 -2.14
CA VAL A 72 -13.33 3.05 -1.09
C VAL A 72 -11.92 3.30 -1.63
N PRO A 73 -11.34 4.51 -1.45
CA PRO A 73 -9.94 4.76 -1.77
C PRO A 73 -8.99 3.90 -0.92
N VAL A 74 -7.93 3.38 -1.54
CA VAL A 74 -6.96 2.49 -0.88
C VAL A 74 -5.54 3.01 -1.08
N LEU A 75 -4.76 3.09 0.00
CA LEU A 75 -3.31 3.26 -0.03
C LEU A 75 -2.62 1.99 0.45
N ALA A 76 -1.80 1.37 -0.39
CA ALA A 76 -1.12 0.12 -0.10
C ALA A 76 0.41 0.29 -0.10
N THR A 77 1.09 0.06 1.03
CA THR A 77 2.55 0.23 1.13
C THR A 77 3.26 -1.10 1.33
N CYS A 78 4.33 -1.35 0.57
CA CYS A 78 5.21 -2.53 0.69
C CYS A 78 4.45 -3.88 0.71
N ALA A 79 4.17 -4.44 1.90
CA ALA A 79 3.37 -5.66 2.03
C ALA A 79 1.93 -5.49 1.54
N GLY A 80 1.35 -4.28 1.73
CA GLY A 80 0.09 -3.88 1.14
C GLY A 80 0.09 -4.02 -0.38
N LEU A 81 1.14 -3.54 -1.06
CA LEU A 81 1.29 -3.70 -2.51
C LEU A 81 1.31 -5.19 -2.92
N ILE A 82 2.05 -6.03 -2.18
CA ILE A 82 2.14 -7.47 -2.47
C ILE A 82 0.77 -8.14 -2.39
N ILE A 83 -0.05 -7.81 -1.38
CA ILE A 83 -1.39 -8.39 -1.27
C ILE A 83 -2.38 -7.79 -2.26
N SER A 84 -2.16 -6.57 -2.76
CA SER A 84 -3.03 -5.92 -3.75
C SER A 84 -2.80 -6.40 -5.19
N ALA A 85 -1.60 -6.91 -5.49
CA ALA A 85 -1.19 -7.31 -6.82
C ALA A 85 -2.00 -8.49 -7.39
N ARG A 86 -2.21 -8.48 -8.71
CA ARG A 86 -2.78 -9.61 -9.48
C ARG A 86 -1.87 -10.84 -9.44
N GLU A 87 -0.57 -10.62 -9.58
CA GLU A 87 0.41 -11.70 -9.61
C GLU A 87 1.59 -11.43 -8.67
N VAL A 88 2.00 -12.46 -7.92
CA VAL A 88 3.12 -12.37 -6.98
C VAL A 88 4.19 -13.43 -7.29
N VAL A 89 5.33 -13.00 -7.81
CA VAL A 89 6.50 -13.84 -8.04
C VAL A 89 7.22 -14.10 -6.72
N GLY A 90 7.49 -15.38 -6.41
CA GLY A 90 8.03 -15.81 -5.12
C GLY A 90 7.01 -15.80 -3.98
N GLY A 91 5.71 -15.77 -4.31
CA GLY A 91 4.61 -15.98 -3.37
C GLY A 91 4.50 -17.45 -2.91
N LEU A 92 3.79 -17.68 -1.81
CA LEU A 92 3.44 -19.03 -1.39
C LEU A 92 2.39 -19.64 -2.34
N LYS A 93 2.44 -20.95 -2.58
CA LYS A 93 1.43 -21.64 -3.39
C LYS A 93 0.05 -21.49 -2.73
N GLY A 94 -0.91 -20.89 -3.44
CA GLY A 94 -2.23 -20.58 -2.90
C GLY A 94 -2.28 -19.31 -2.03
N GLN A 95 -1.25 -18.46 -2.09
CA GLN A 95 -1.32 -17.11 -1.53
C GLN A 95 -2.48 -16.36 -2.19
N VAL A 96 -3.44 -15.95 -1.38
CA VAL A 96 -4.61 -15.19 -1.83
C VAL A 96 -4.25 -13.71 -1.79
N GLY A 97 -4.24 -13.07 -2.96
CA GLY A 97 -4.21 -11.63 -3.12
C GLY A 97 -5.63 -11.05 -3.20
N LEU A 98 -5.72 -9.73 -3.16
CA LEU A 98 -6.94 -8.97 -3.38
C LEU A 98 -7.26 -8.84 -4.87
N ASP A 99 -6.24 -8.90 -5.75
CA ASP A 99 -6.37 -8.71 -7.20
C ASP A 99 -7.06 -7.37 -7.55
N ILE A 100 -6.59 -6.30 -6.91
CA ILE A 100 -7.13 -4.92 -7.07
C ILE A 100 -6.18 -4.01 -7.85
N LEU A 101 -4.98 -4.50 -8.18
CA LEU A 101 -3.99 -3.83 -9.01
C LEU A 101 -3.46 -4.79 -10.06
N ASP A 102 -3.57 -4.43 -11.35
CA ASP A 102 -3.00 -5.22 -12.44
C ASP A 102 -1.48 -5.02 -12.55
N VAL A 103 -0.75 -5.54 -11.57
CA VAL A 103 0.70 -5.52 -11.51
C VAL A 103 1.23 -6.91 -11.20
N THR A 104 2.43 -7.21 -11.71
CA THR A 104 3.20 -8.39 -11.29
C THR A 104 4.27 -7.92 -10.31
N VAL A 105 4.24 -8.44 -9.09
CA VAL A 105 5.12 -8.01 -7.98
C VAL A 105 6.02 -9.15 -7.55
N LYS A 106 7.32 -8.90 -7.48
CA LYS A 106 8.31 -9.86 -6.97
C LYS A 106 8.74 -9.51 -5.55
N ARG A 107 8.61 -10.48 -4.63
CA ARG A 107 8.99 -10.31 -3.22
C ARG A 107 10.52 -10.30 -3.07
N ASN A 108 11.03 -9.46 -2.16
CA ASN A 108 12.44 -9.46 -1.72
C ASN A 108 13.46 -9.38 -2.88
N ALA A 109 13.16 -8.58 -3.91
CA ALA A 109 13.91 -8.61 -5.16
C ALA A 109 15.27 -7.87 -5.14
N TYR A 110 15.52 -7.00 -4.15
CA TYR A 110 16.78 -6.24 -4.03
C TYR A 110 17.98 -7.04 -3.48
N GLY A 111 17.83 -8.35 -3.26
CA GLY A 111 18.93 -9.25 -2.87
C GLY A 111 19.43 -9.11 -1.42
N ASN A 112 20.41 -9.93 -1.04
CA ASN A 112 20.85 -10.08 0.36
C ASN A 112 21.69 -8.90 0.90
N GLN A 113 22.26 -8.08 0.01
CA GLN A 113 23.16 -6.97 0.40
C GLN A 113 22.46 -5.61 0.52
N GLN A 114 21.28 -5.43 -0.10
CA GLN A 114 20.50 -4.20 -0.07
C GLN A 114 19.10 -4.44 0.53
N GLN A 115 19.06 -5.07 1.71
CA GLN A 115 17.79 -5.35 2.38
C GLN A 115 17.09 -4.10 2.89
N SER A 116 17.79 -2.97 3.04
CA SER A 116 17.17 -1.69 3.33
C SER A 116 18.04 -0.56 2.80
N PHE A 117 17.44 0.44 2.16
CA PHE A 117 18.13 1.65 1.70
C PHE A 117 17.16 2.82 1.61
N GLU A 118 17.72 4.02 1.55
CA GLU A 118 16.97 5.25 1.29
C GLU A 118 17.47 5.87 -0.02
N ALA A 119 16.54 6.32 -0.85
CA ALA A 119 16.86 6.96 -2.12
C ALA A 119 15.82 8.01 -2.49
N PRO A 120 16.21 9.10 -3.17
CA PRO A 120 15.25 10.03 -3.74
C PRO A 120 14.45 9.34 -4.85
N ILE A 121 13.15 9.63 -4.89
CA ILE A 121 12.21 9.14 -5.89
C ILE A 121 11.65 10.32 -6.65
N ASP A 122 11.75 10.29 -7.97
CA ASP A 122 11.05 11.24 -8.83
C ASP A 122 9.56 10.88 -8.84
N ILE A 123 8.71 11.79 -8.37
CA ILE A 123 7.26 11.61 -8.28
C ILE A 123 6.54 12.66 -9.14
N SER A 124 5.50 12.27 -9.87
CA SER A 124 4.75 13.17 -10.76
C SER A 124 3.88 14.19 -10.00
N ILE A 125 3.60 13.92 -8.72
CA ILE A 125 2.75 14.76 -7.86
C ILE A 125 3.50 15.93 -7.20
N SER A 126 4.81 16.06 -7.42
CA SER A 126 5.64 17.12 -6.86
C SER A 126 6.88 17.39 -7.73
N PRO A 127 7.32 18.66 -7.87
CA PRO A 127 8.56 18.95 -8.59
C PRO A 127 9.83 18.49 -7.85
N ASP A 128 9.78 18.44 -6.51
CA ASP A 128 10.90 17.99 -5.69
C ASP A 128 10.85 16.47 -5.44
N PRO A 129 11.99 15.76 -5.47
CA PRO A 129 12.05 14.33 -5.18
C PRO A 129 11.48 13.98 -3.80
N PHE A 130 10.93 12.77 -3.69
CA PHE A 130 10.43 12.22 -2.43
C PHE A 130 11.50 11.36 -1.75
N PRO A 131 11.72 11.48 -0.42
CA PRO A 131 12.64 10.61 0.31
C PRO A 131 12.05 9.19 0.45
N GLY A 132 12.45 8.27 -0.43
CA GLY A 132 11.98 6.89 -0.45
C GLY A 132 12.71 6.01 0.57
N VAL A 133 11.96 5.38 1.48
CA VAL A 133 12.47 4.40 2.47
C VAL A 133 12.13 2.98 2.03
N PHE A 134 13.11 2.22 1.55
CA PHE A 134 12.92 0.86 1.03
C PHE A 134 13.40 -0.16 2.07
N ILE A 135 12.50 -1.01 2.57
CA ILE A 135 12.82 -2.05 3.56
C ILE A 135 12.34 -3.39 3.02
N ARG A 136 13.28 -4.22 2.58
CA ARG A 136 13.06 -5.49 1.87
C ARG A 136 12.01 -5.33 0.78
N ALA A 137 12.10 -4.21 0.06
CA ALA A 137 11.06 -3.75 -0.83
C ALA A 137 10.76 -4.80 -1.92
N PRO A 138 9.49 -4.97 -2.29
CA PRO A 138 9.15 -5.69 -3.52
C PRO A 138 9.55 -4.88 -4.76
N VAL A 139 9.63 -5.54 -5.91
CA VAL A 139 9.78 -4.89 -7.22
C VAL A 139 8.51 -5.11 -8.04
N ILE A 140 8.06 -4.08 -8.74
CA ILE A 140 7.00 -4.17 -9.75
C ILE A 140 7.69 -4.58 -11.07
N GLU A 141 7.53 -5.85 -11.47
CA GLU A 141 8.11 -6.38 -12.71
C GLU A 141 7.26 -6.06 -13.95
N ARG A 142 5.95 -5.87 -13.75
CA ARG A 142 4.99 -5.56 -14.82
C ARG A 142 3.92 -4.60 -14.30
N VAL A 143 3.54 -3.65 -15.14
CA VAL A 143 2.34 -2.81 -14.97
C VAL A 143 1.34 -3.13 -16.07
N GLY A 144 0.05 -3.16 -15.73
CA GLY A 144 -1.06 -3.26 -16.67
C GLY A 144 -1.38 -1.92 -17.34
N ASP A 145 -2.27 -1.96 -18.35
CA ASP A 145 -2.60 -0.79 -19.17
C ASP A 145 -3.38 0.28 -18.40
N ASP A 146 -4.06 -0.09 -17.32
CA ASP A 146 -4.85 0.78 -16.44
C ASP A 146 -4.03 1.39 -15.29
N ILE A 147 -2.73 1.07 -15.21
CA ILE A 147 -1.83 1.52 -14.16
C ILE A 147 -1.12 2.80 -14.58
N GLU A 148 -1.33 3.86 -13.81
CA GLU A 148 -0.55 5.09 -13.88
C GLU A 148 0.69 4.98 -12.98
N VAL A 149 1.88 5.21 -13.55
CA VAL A 149 3.13 5.28 -12.78
C VAL A 149 3.31 6.71 -12.27
N LEU A 150 3.15 6.89 -10.97
CA LEU A 150 3.28 8.19 -10.29
C LEU A 150 4.70 8.45 -9.78
N GLY A 151 5.55 7.42 -9.70
CA GLY A 151 6.94 7.60 -9.30
C GLY A 151 7.82 6.42 -9.67
N ALA A 152 9.08 6.74 -9.98
CA ALA A 152 10.08 5.77 -10.40
C ALA A 152 11.42 5.98 -9.68
N HIS A 153 12.16 4.89 -9.50
CA HIS A 153 13.54 4.89 -9.02
C HIS A 153 14.37 4.00 -9.95
N ASP A 154 15.45 4.54 -10.51
CA ASP A 154 16.29 3.87 -11.52
C ASP A 154 15.49 3.25 -12.68
N GLY A 155 14.48 4.00 -13.16
CA GLY A 155 13.59 3.58 -14.25
C GLY A 155 12.56 2.50 -13.86
N SER A 156 12.58 2.01 -12.61
CA SER A 156 11.62 1.03 -12.11
C SER A 156 10.43 1.72 -11.41
N PRO A 157 9.18 1.31 -11.66
CA PRO A 157 8.02 1.83 -10.95
C PRO A 157 8.09 1.55 -9.45
N VAL A 158 7.88 2.57 -8.62
CA VAL A 158 7.88 2.46 -7.15
C VAL A 158 6.67 3.10 -6.48
N LEU A 159 5.93 3.94 -7.20
CA LEU A 159 4.62 4.47 -6.80
C LEU A 159 3.68 4.39 -8.00
N VAL A 160 2.55 3.71 -7.83
CA VAL A 160 1.57 3.46 -8.91
C VAL A 160 0.14 3.75 -8.44
N ARG A 161 -0.75 3.99 -9.40
CA ARG A 161 -2.18 4.22 -9.16
C ARG A 161 -3.04 3.53 -10.22
N ALA A 162 -4.11 2.87 -9.79
CA ALA A 162 -5.25 2.50 -10.64
C ALA A 162 -6.53 3.09 -10.04
N GLY A 163 -7.14 4.07 -10.70
CA GLY A 163 -8.32 4.77 -10.18
C GLY A 163 -8.07 5.31 -8.76
N ARG A 164 -8.78 4.76 -7.77
CA ARG A 164 -8.70 5.17 -6.35
C ARG A 164 -7.75 4.31 -5.50
N VAL A 165 -7.01 3.39 -6.11
CA VAL A 165 -6.04 2.52 -5.44
C VAL A 165 -4.63 3.01 -5.75
N TRP A 166 -3.91 3.42 -4.72
CA TRP A 166 -2.51 3.82 -4.77
C TRP A 166 -1.65 2.75 -4.12
N ALA A 167 -0.47 2.49 -4.67
CA ALA A 167 0.47 1.56 -4.05
C ALA A 167 1.93 1.95 -4.22
N SER A 168 2.74 1.69 -3.19
CA SER A 168 4.17 1.94 -3.17
C SER A 168 4.98 0.69 -2.81
N THR A 169 6.18 0.58 -3.40
CA THR A 169 7.17 -0.45 -2.99
C THR A 169 7.94 -0.03 -1.73
N PHE A 170 7.95 1.27 -1.43
CA PHE A 170 8.61 1.88 -0.28
C PHE A 170 7.62 2.27 0.82
N HIS A 171 8.15 2.75 1.94
CA HIS A 171 7.43 3.15 3.14
C HIS A 171 7.37 4.68 3.28
N PRO A 172 6.42 5.37 2.62
CA PRO A 172 6.28 6.82 2.78
C PRO A 172 6.04 7.22 4.24
N GLU A 173 5.42 6.34 5.04
CA GLU A 173 5.14 6.57 6.45
C GLU A 173 6.39 6.69 7.34
N LEU A 174 7.55 6.25 6.85
CA LEU A 174 8.83 6.31 7.57
C LEU A 174 9.72 7.46 7.10
N SER A 175 9.31 8.20 6.08
CA SER A 175 10.14 9.20 5.42
C SER A 175 10.20 10.56 6.13
N GLY A 176 9.24 10.83 7.02
CA GLY A 176 9.00 12.16 7.59
C GLY A 176 8.33 13.15 6.63
N ASP A 177 8.08 12.75 5.39
CA ASP A 177 7.44 13.58 4.35
C ASP A 177 6.00 13.12 4.10
N LEU A 178 5.05 14.03 4.27
CA LEU A 178 3.61 13.73 4.23
C LEU A 178 2.99 13.92 2.84
N ARG A 179 3.76 14.32 1.82
CA ARG A 179 3.22 14.71 0.49
C ARG A 179 2.40 13.60 -0.17
N ILE A 180 2.84 12.35 -0.09
CA ILE A 180 2.12 11.21 -0.68
C ILE A 180 0.79 10.97 0.05
N HIS A 181 0.79 10.96 1.38
CA HIS A 181 -0.43 10.78 2.18
C HIS A 181 -1.42 11.93 1.96
N GLN A 182 -0.92 13.16 1.86
CA GLN A 182 -1.74 14.33 1.57
C GLN A 182 -2.38 14.24 0.18
N ALA A 183 -1.60 13.89 -0.85
CA ALA A 183 -2.12 13.70 -2.20
C ALA A 183 -3.16 12.58 -2.27
N PHE A 184 -2.94 11.48 -1.54
CA PHE A 184 -3.92 10.39 -1.42
C PHE A 184 -5.25 10.88 -0.83
N ILE A 185 -5.24 11.60 0.30
CA ILE A 185 -6.46 12.16 0.94
C ILE A 185 -7.19 13.11 0.01
N GLN A 186 -6.45 13.97 -0.71
CA GLN A 186 -7.03 14.90 -1.69
C GLN A 186 -7.75 14.13 -2.80
N SER A 187 -7.08 13.14 -3.41
CA SER A 187 -7.69 12.28 -4.44
C SER A 187 -8.87 11.43 -3.94
N ALA A 188 -8.88 11.10 -2.64
CA ALA A 188 -9.96 10.34 -2.00
C ALA A 188 -11.23 11.19 -1.76
N SER A 189 -11.10 12.51 -1.80
CA SER A 189 -12.20 13.46 -1.55
C SER A 189 -12.88 13.92 -2.85
N GLU A 190 -12.30 13.59 -4.00
CA GLU A 190 -12.86 13.78 -5.34
C GLU A 190 -13.76 12.59 -5.73
#